data_AF-A0AAP8PMN4-F1
#
_entry.id   AF-A0AAP8PMN4-F1
#
_cell.length_a   1.000
_cell.length_b   1.000
_cell.length_c   1.000
_cell.angle_alpha   90.00
_cell.angle_beta   90.00
_cell.angle_gamma   90.00
#
_symmetry.space_group_name_H-M   'P 1'
#
loop_
_entity.id
_entity.type
_entity.pdbx_description
1 polymer ?
#
loop_
_entity_poly.entity_id
_entity_poly.type
_entity_poly.pdbx_seq_one_letter_code
_entity_poly.pdbx_strand_id
1 'polypeptide(L)'
;MGKCLGVKVLDVIKQIQQAIVYIEDHLLEPFHLQDLSDYVGLSPYHLDQSFKMIVGQSPSDYALARKMTLAAQDVIAGSGRLVDIAKKYHYPDAHSFAQAFSEVHQVSPLQANLKRDMLNIQPRLYIKLTTTEREPYPYQLENSEDTALVGYARFVPTSELENPFKVPDFLEDLLLDGKIKELRKYNDVSPHELFVINCPLDEGMEIFVGVASERYPAHLESRFLPSRQYAKFNLQGELDYVVNEAWYYIETSLQLTLPYENNSLYVEIYPFDISFDNPFTKVQLWVPVDKEALSD
;
A
#
# COMPACT_ATOMS: atom_id res chain seq x y z
N MET A 1 1.49 -18.90 -35.29
CA MET A 1 1.20 -17.45 -35.12
C MET A 1 -0.13 -17.37 -34.40
N GLY A 2 -0.30 -16.87 -33.19
CA GLY A 2 0.59 -16.29 -32.18
C GLY A 2 -0.11 -16.46 -30.82
N LYS A 3 0.67 -16.62 -29.75
CA LYS A 3 0.21 -16.85 -28.37
C LYS A 3 -0.50 -15.61 -27.81
N CYS A 4 -1.73 -15.76 -27.32
CA CYS A 4 -2.55 -14.84 -26.51
C CYS A 4 -3.60 -15.74 -25.84
N LEU A 5 -4.04 -15.63 -24.58
CA LEU A 5 -3.81 -14.72 -23.47
C LEU A 5 -3.65 -15.57 -22.21
N GLY A 6 -2.81 -15.13 -21.29
CA GLY A 6 -2.58 -15.83 -20.03
C GLY A 6 -1.57 -15.07 -19.19
N VAL A 7 -1.73 -13.75 -19.05
CA VAL A 7 -0.83 -12.88 -18.29
C VAL A 7 -1.56 -11.58 -17.91
N LYS A 8 -2.01 -11.45 -16.67
CA LYS A 8 -2.17 -10.14 -15.99
C LYS A 8 -1.38 -10.08 -14.66
N VAL A 9 -1.01 -11.24 -14.11
CA VAL A 9 -0.32 -11.37 -12.82
C VAL A 9 1.16 -11.05 -12.89
N LEU A 10 1.81 -11.54 -13.95
CA LEU A 10 3.25 -11.43 -14.08
C LEU A 10 3.68 -9.95 -14.19
N ASP A 11 2.72 -9.04 -14.39
CA ASP A 11 2.95 -7.61 -14.53
C ASP A 11 3.27 -6.94 -13.20
N VAL A 12 2.56 -7.15 -12.09
CA VAL A 12 2.88 -6.45 -10.82
C VAL A 12 4.27 -6.83 -10.31
N ILE A 13 4.58 -8.13 -10.30
CA ILE A 13 5.91 -8.60 -9.86
C ILE A 13 7.01 -8.02 -10.76
N LYS A 14 6.76 -7.95 -12.06
CA LYS A 14 7.67 -7.31 -13.02
C LYS A 14 7.76 -5.80 -12.79
N GLN A 15 6.65 -5.12 -12.49
CA GLN A 15 6.57 -3.70 -12.17
C GLN A 15 7.36 -3.38 -10.90
N ILE A 16 7.25 -4.20 -9.85
CA ILE A 16 8.08 -4.04 -8.64
C ILE A 16 9.56 -4.32 -8.93
N GLN A 17 9.88 -5.31 -9.77
CA GLN A 17 11.27 -5.49 -10.22
C GLN A 17 11.78 -4.29 -11.03
N GLN A 18 10.93 -3.68 -11.87
CA GLN A 18 11.24 -2.46 -12.61
C GLN A 18 11.40 -1.26 -11.66
N ALA A 19 10.56 -1.15 -10.63
CA ALA A 19 10.65 -0.13 -9.60
C ALA A 19 11.99 -0.22 -8.85
N ILE A 20 12.41 -1.43 -8.44
CA ILE A 20 13.72 -1.66 -7.81
C ILE A 20 14.85 -1.19 -8.75
N VAL A 21 14.79 -1.53 -10.05
CA VAL A 21 15.79 -1.09 -11.03
C VAL A 21 15.82 0.43 -11.14
N TYR A 22 14.66 1.06 -11.27
CA TYR A 22 14.54 2.51 -11.35
C TYR A 22 15.14 3.20 -10.11
N ILE A 23 14.79 2.74 -8.92
CA ILE A 23 15.34 3.28 -7.67
C ILE A 23 16.87 3.16 -7.66
N GLU A 24 17.43 2.00 -8.02
CA GLU A 24 18.89 1.78 -8.05
C GLU A 24 19.61 2.71 -9.03
N ASP A 25 18.98 3.02 -10.17
CA ASP A 25 19.55 3.88 -11.20
C ASP A 25 19.47 5.38 -10.82
N HIS A 26 18.58 5.76 -9.89
CA HIS A 26 18.33 7.15 -9.48
C HIS A 26 18.65 7.41 -7.97
N LEU A 27 19.49 6.60 -7.33
CA LEU A 27 19.78 6.69 -5.87
C LEU A 27 20.36 8.03 -5.39
N LEU A 28 20.90 8.86 -6.29
CA LEU A 28 21.45 10.18 -5.95
C LEU A 28 20.43 11.31 -6.18
N GLU A 29 19.28 11.01 -6.75
CA GLU A 29 18.24 12.00 -7.02
C GLU A 29 17.24 12.08 -5.85
N PRO A 30 16.47 13.18 -5.72
CA PRO A 30 15.36 13.24 -4.78
C PRO A 30 14.35 12.12 -5.05
N PHE A 31 13.93 11.41 -4.00
CA PHE A 31 12.93 10.36 -4.13
C PHE A 31 11.52 10.95 -4.19
N HIS A 32 10.77 10.59 -5.24
CA HIS A 32 9.36 10.90 -5.37
C HIS A 32 8.58 9.65 -5.76
N LEU A 33 7.59 9.26 -4.95
CA LEU A 33 6.76 8.10 -5.21
C LEU A 33 5.99 8.22 -6.53
N GLN A 34 5.56 9.45 -6.88
CA GLN A 34 4.86 9.73 -8.13
C GLN A 34 5.69 9.38 -9.36
N ASP A 35 6.97 9.79 -9.41
CA ASP A 35 7.85 9.49 -10.55
C ASP A 35 8.01 7.98 -10.77
N LEU A 36 8.08 7.23 -9.68
CA LEU A 36 8.16 5.78 -9.71
C LEU A 36 6.85 5.13 -10.17
N SER A 37 5.72 5.67 -9.69
CA SER A 37 4.35 5.27 -10.07
C SER A 37 4.12 5.45 -11.57
N ASP A 38 4.45 6.64 -12.09
CA ASP A 38 4.33 6.97 -13.51
C ASP A 38 5.22 6.07 -14.38
N TYR A 39 6.42 5.72 -13.90
CA TYR A 39 7.35 4.84 -14.62
C TYR A 39 6.85 3.40 -14.75
N VAL A 40 6.26 2.84 -13.69
CA VAL A 40 5.82 1.43 -13.68
C VAL A 40 4.36 1.25 -14.10
N GLY A 41 3.56 2.31 -14.14
CA GLY A 41 2.14 2.25 -14.50
C GLY A 41 1.25 1.66 -13.39
N LEU A 42 1.65 1.82 -12.14
CA LEU A 42 0.82 1.55 -10.95
C LEU A 42 0.45 2.89 -10.32
N SER A 43 -0.74 3.05 -9.74
CA SER A 43 -1.01 4.24 -8.92
C SER A 43 -0.05 4.30 -7.72
N PRO A 44 0.17 5.50 -7.12
CA PRO A 44 1.12 5.63 -6.01
C PRO A 44 0.78 4.73 -4.82
N TYR A 45 -0.52 4.60 -4.49
CA TYR A 45 -0.98 3.71 -3.42
C TYR A 45 -0.64 2.25 -3.70
N HIS A 46 -0.98 1.75 -4.89
CA HIS A 46 -0.70 0.36 -5.27
C HIS A 46 0.78 0.06 -5.34
N LEU A 47 1.56 0.98 -5.90
CA LEU A 47 3.00 0.83 -5.93
C LEU A 47 3.57 0.68 -4.52
N ASP A 48 3.23 1.58 -3.59
CA ASP A 48 3.73 1.52 -2.21
C ASP A 48 3.30 0.23 -1.51
N GLN A 49 2.02 -0.16 -1.64
CA GLN A 49 1.49 -1.40 -1.05
C GLN A 49 2.16 -2.64 -1.63
N SER A 50 2.09 -2.85 -2.96
CA SER A 50 2.69 -4.00 -3.62
C SER A 50 4.19 -4.09 -3.35
N PHE A 51 4.91 -2.97 -3.31
CA PHE A 51 6.33 -2.94 -2.97
C PHE A 51 6.57 -3.36 -1.51
N LYS A 52 5.81 -2.82 -0.54
CA LYS A 52 5.89 -3.24 0.87
C LYS A 52 5.60 -4.72 1.04
N MET A 53 4.59 -5.25 0.36
CA MET A 53 4.22 -6.67 0.49
C MET A 53 5.30 -7.58 -0.10
N ILE A 54 5.88 -7.23 -1.24
CA ILE A 54 6.86 -8.08 -1.92
C ILE A 54 8.27 -7.91 -1.33
N VAL A 55 8.65 -6.69 -0.99
CA VAL A 55 10.02 -6.32 -0.57
C VAL A 55 10.17 -6.26 0.95
N GLY A 56 9.09 -6.04 1.68
CA GLY A 56 9.06 -5.97 3.15
C GLY A 56 9.35 -4.58 3.73
N GLN A 57 9.45 -3.54 2.90
CA GLN A 57 9.66 -2.13 3.30
C GLN A 57 9.13 -1.19 2.23
N SER A 58 8.95 0.10 2.54
CA SER A 58 8.49 1.07 1.55
C SER A 58 9.52 1.32 0.44
N PRO A 59 9.10 1.80 -0.75
CA PRO A 59 10.02 2.24 -1.79
C PRO A 59 11.01 3.32 -1.32
N SER A 60 10.57 4.26 -0.50
CA SER A 60 11.39 5.37 0.03
C SER A 60 12.41 4.87 1.06
N ASP A 61 12.02 3.97 1.96
CA ASP A 61 12.93 3.33 2.91
C ASP A 61 14.01 2.52 2.17
N TYR A 62 13.60 1.77 1.14
CA TYR A 62 14.56 1.03 0.29
C TYR A 62 15.55 1.97 -0.38
N ALA A 63 15.09 3.05 -1.01
CA ALA A 63 15.94 4.04 -1.65
C ALA A 63 16.93 4.69 -0.67
N LEU A 64 16.45 5.07 0.52
CA LEU A 64 17.28 5.66 1.57
C LEU A 64 18.36 4.68 2.07
N ALA A 65 17.97 3.43 2.36
CA ALA A 65 18.89 2.40 2.85
C ALA A 65 19.96 2.04 1.80
N ARG A 66 19.58 1.96 0.52
CA ARG A 66 20.52 1.74 -0.59
C ARG A 66 21.47 2.92 -0.79
N LYS A 67 20.97 4.15 -0.76
CA LYS A 67 21.80 5.37 -0.82
C LYS A 67 22.83 5.41 0.32
N MET A 68 22.40 5.15 1.55
CA MET A 68 23.31 5.13 2.71
C MET A 68 24.31 3.97 2.66
N THR A 69 23.92 2.82 2.12
CA THR A 69 24.85 1.71 1.88
C THR A 69 26.00 2.11 0.95
N LEU A 70 25.71 2.81 -0.16
CA LEU A 70 26.76 3.31 -1.06
C LEU A 70 27.64 4.36 -0.36
N ALA A 71 27.04 5.23 0.44
CA ALA A 71 27.77 6.22 1.22
C ALA A 71 28.72 5.57 2.24
N ALA A 72 28.29 4.51 2.92
CA ALA A 72 29.13 3.73 3.83
C ALA A 72 30.31 3.09 3.10
N GLN A 73 30.09 2.56 1.90
CA GLN A 73 31.17 2.01 1.07
C GLN A 73 32.21 3.07 0.70
N ASP A 74 31.79 4.27 0.30
CA ASP A 74 32.71 5.39 0.01
C ASP A 74 33.49 5.84 1.26
N VAL A 75 32.83 5.90 2.42
CA VAL A 75 33.46 6.24 3.71
C VAL A 75 34.52 5.20 4.08
N ILE A 76 34.19 3.91 3.97
CA ILE A 76 35.10 2.80 4.30
C ILE A 76 36.28 2.74 3.33
N ALA A 77 36.03 2.98 2.04
CA ALA A 77 37.06 3.00 1.01
C ALA A 77 37.99 4.22 1.12
N GLY A 78 37.63 5.23 1.92
CA GLY A 78 38.39 6.47 2.04
C GLY A 78 38.31 7.32 0.77
N SER A 79 37.18 7.29 0.05
CA SER A 79 36.98 7.90 -1.26
C SER A 79 36.92 9.44 -1.27
N GLY A 80 37.35 10.10 -0.19
CA GLY A 80 37.42 11.56 -0.10
C GLY A 80 37.27 12.07 1.33
N ARG A 81 37.24 13.39 1.48
CA ARG A 81 36.86 14.02 2.76
C ARG A 81 35.36 13.83 2.97
N LEU A 82 34.93 13.77 4.22
CA LEU A 82 33.51 13.59 4.57
C LEU A 82 32.59 14.63 3.92
N VAL A 83 33.05 15.88 3.76
CA VAL A 83 32.32 16.95 3.06
C VAL A 83 32.13 16.65 1.57
N ASP A 84 33.11 16.04 0.93
CA ASP A 84 33.03 15.69 -0.50
C ASP A 84 32.07 14.50 -0.70
N ILE A 85 32.06 13.54 0.23
CA ILE A 85 31.08 12.44 0.28
C ILE A 85 29.68 13.00 0.51
N ALA A 86 29.49 13.90 1.49
CA ALA A 86 28.21 14.53 1.76
C ALA A 86 27.63 15.20 0.50
N LYS A 87 28.45 15.94 -0.25
CA LYS A 87 28.05 16.56 -1.52
C LYS A 87 27.66 15.55 -2.59
N LYS A 88 28.38 14.44 -2.72
CA LYS A 88 28.04 13.36 -3.67
C LYS A 88 26.65 12.80 -3.42
N TYR A 89 26.24 12.69 -2.15
CA TYR A 89 24.91 12.21 -1.75
C TYR A 89 23.91 13.34 -1.49
N HIS A 90 24.17 14.53 -2.02
CA HIS A 90 23.29 15.71 -2.00
C HIS A 90 22.90 16.21 -0.60
N TYR A 91 23.80 16.06 0.38
CA TYR A 91 23.67 16.69 1.69
C TYR A 91 24.31 18.09 1.69
N PRO A 92 23.70 19.09 2.36
CA PRO A 92 24.18 20.47 2.35
C PRO A 92 25.55 20.61 3.04
N ASP A 93 25.79 19.80 4.06
CA ASP A 93 27.05 19.77 4.79
C ASP A 93 27.34 18.39 5.41
N ALA A 94 28.55 18.23 5.95
CA ALA A 94 28.98 16.99 6.57
C ALA A 94 28.25 16.66 7.88
N HIS A 95 27.66 17.65 8.55
CA HIS A 95 26.90 17.42 9.78
C HIS A 95 25.55 16.78 9.46
N SER A 96 24.79 17.35 8.50
CA SER A 96 23.53 16.75 8.03
C SER A 96 23.75 15.34 7.47
N PHE A 97 24.83 15.13 6.72
CA PHE A 97 25.20 13.78 6.26
C PHE A 97 25.48 12.84 7.44
N ALA A 98 26.27 13.27 8.43
CA ALA A 98 26.61 12.42 9.57
C ALA A 98 25.39 12.06 10.42
N GLN A 99 24.39 12.93 10.53
CA GLN A 99 23.13 12.63 11.21
C GLN A 99 22.36 11.54 10.45
N ALA A 100 22.04 11.75 9.18
CA ALA A 100 21.32 10.76 8.36
C ALA A 100 22.06 9.42 8.28
N PHE A 101 23.39 9.45 8.15
CA PHE A 101 24.22 8.25 8.17
C PHE A 101 24.08 7.48 9.49
N SER A 102 24.09 8.19 10.62
CA SER A 102 23.99 7.59 11.94
C SER A 102 22.59 7.06 12.24
N GLU A 103 21.54 7.70 11.70
CA GLU A 103 20.16 7.21 11.80
C GLU A 103 20.00 5.85 11.12
N VAL A 104 20.58 5.67 9.94
CA VAL A 104 20.48 4.40 9.20
C VAL A 104 21.43 3.33 9.74
N HIS A 105 22.69 3.69 10.00
CA HIS A 105 23.73 2.71 10.36
C HIS A 105 23.98 2.56 11.86
N GLN A 106 23.36 3.38 12.71
CA GLN A 106 23.53 3.38 14.17
C GLN A 106 24.99 3.62 14.63
N VAL A 107 25.85 4.09 13.73
CA VAL A 107 27.25 4.46 13.99
C VAL A 107 27.59 5.70 13.16
N SER A 108 28.53 6.51 13.66
CA SER A 108 28.98 7.69 12.91
C SER A 108 29.86 7.33 11.71
N PRO A 109 29.97 8.19 10.68
CA PRO A 109 30.88 7.97 9.55
C PRO A 109 32.33 7.75 9.98
N LEU A 110 32.79 8.44 11.04
CA LEU A 110 34.14 8.28 11.59
C LEU A 110 34.39 6.88 12.18
N GLN A 111 33.33 6.26 12.72
CA GLN A 111 33.40 4.92 13.31
C GLN A 111 33.14 3.81 12.30
N ALA A 112 32.56 4.12 11.14
CA ALA A 112 32.14 3.14 10.13
C ALA A 112 33.27 2.17 9.74
N ASN A 113 34.50 2.68 9.58
CA ASN A 113 35.65 1.83 9.22
C ASN A 113 36.07 0.86 10.33
N LEU A 114 35.88 1.23 11.61
CA LEU A 114 36.23 0.40 12.77
C LEU A 114 35.08 -0.55 13.16
N LYS A 115 33.83 -0.15 12.89
CA LYS A 115 32.61 -0.86 13.26
C LYS A 115 31.86 -1.37 12.03
N ARG A 116 32.57 -1.95 11.07
CA ARG A 116 31.98 -2.40 9.79
C ARG A 116 30.83 -3.38 10.00
N ASP A 117 30.97 -4.28 10.97
CA ASP A 117 29.97 -5.30 11.29
C ASP A 117 28.67 -4.75 11.91
N MET A 118 28.68 -3.48 12.35
CA MET A 118 27.50 -2.81 12.88
C MET A 118 26.74 -2.00 11.82
N LEU A 119 27.30 -1.85 10.62
CA LEU A 119 26.66 -1.10 9.56
C LEU A 119 25.43 -1.85 9.05
N ASN A 120 24.28 -1.18 9.02
CA ASN A 120 23.10 -1.69 8.35
C ASN A 120 23.29 -1.61 6.82
N ILE A 121 23.83 -2.68 6.23
CA ILE A 121 24.10 -2.76 4.78
C ILE A 121 22.91 -3.38 4.07
N GLN A 122 22.22 -2.58 3.25
CA GLN A 122 21.13 -3.04 2.41
C GLN A 122 21.69 -3.52 1.07
N PRO A 123 21.64 -4.83 0.74
CA PRO A 123 22.00 -5.31 -0.60
C PRO A 123 20.97 -4.84 -1.63
N ARG A 124 21.41 -4.72 -2.90
CA ARG A 124 20.48 -4.59 -4.03
C ARG A 124 19.61 -5.84 -4.09
N LEU A 125 18.30 -5.64 -4.17
CA LEU A 125 17.34 -6.73 -4.18
C LEU A 125 16.99 -7.16 -5.61
N TYR A 126 16.63 -8.43 -5.73
CA TYR A 126 16.15 -9.05 -6.97
C TYR A 126 15.00 -9.99 -6.61
N ILE A 127 13.88 -9.88 -7.31
CA ILE A 127 12.72 -10.73 -7.06
C ILE A 127 12.96 -12.10 -7.68
N LYS A 128 12.70 -13.15 -6.89
CA LYS A 128 12.73 -14.54 -7.33
C LYS A 128 11.42 -15.22 -6.95
N LEU A 129 10.77 -15.83 -7.93
CA LEU A 129 9.57 -16.64 -7.70
C LEU A 129 9.94 -18.04 -7.19
N THR A 130 9.18 -18.52 -6.22
CA THR A 130 9.28 -19.88 -5.65
C THR A 130 7.88 -20.49 -5.52
N THR A 131 7.80 -21.80 -5.25
CA THR A 131 6.55 -22.52 -5.03
C THR A 131 6.36 -22.82 -3.54
N THR A 132 5.11 -22.93 -3.08
CA THR A 132 4.75 -23.26 -1.69
C THR A 132 3.69 -24.36 -1.64
N GLU A 133 3.69 -25.14 -0.56
CA GLU A 133 2.64 -26.13 -0.24
C GLU A 133 1.54 -25.54 0.66
N ARG A 134 1.69 -24.30 1.14
CA ARG A 134 0.65 -23.62 1.93
C ARG A 134 -0.51 -23.24 1.02
N GLU A 135 -1.72 -23.64 1.42
CA GLU A 135 -2.93 -23.30 0.68
C GLU A 135 -3.22 -21.79 0.73
N PRO A 136 -3.79 -21.24 -0.35
CA PRO A 136 -4.23 -19.85 -0.40
C PRO A 136 -5.32 -19.52 0.63
N TYR A 137 -5.41 -18.25 1.02
CA TYR A 137 -6.54 -17.77 1.81
C TYR A 137 -7.87 -18.03 1.06
N PRO A 138 -8.87 -18.65 1.71
CA PRO A 138 -10.13 -18.95 1.05
C PRO A 138 -10.89 -17.66 0.75
N TYR A 139 -11.41 -17.55 -0.48
CA TYR A 139 -12.28 -16.47 -0.92
C TYR A 139 -13.51 -17.02 -1.63
N GLN A 140 -14.56 -16.21 -1.71
CA GLN A 140 -15.79 -16.54 -2.43
C GLN A 140 -16.02 -15.53 -3.55
N LEU A 141 -16.34 -16.02 -4.75
CA LEU A 141 -16.72 -15.19 -5.88
C LEU A 141 -18.22 -14.93 -5.84
N GLU A 142 -18.60 -13.66 -5.68
CA GLU A 142 -20.00 -13.26 -5.60
C GLU A 142 -20.27 -12.03 -6.48
N ASN A 143 -21.45 -11.98 -7.11
CA ASN A 143 -21.91 -10.75 -7.75
C ASN A 143 -22.59 -9.89 -6.68
N SER A 144 -22.16 -8.63 -6.54
CA SER A 144 -22.84 -7.64 -5.71
C SER A 144 -24.03 -7.04 -6.47
N GLU A 145 -24.96 -6.47 -5.71
CA GLU A 145 -26.05 -5.65 -6.22
C GLU A 145 -25.63 -4.18 -6.33
N ASP A 146 -26.38 -3.40 -7.10
CA ASP A 146 -26.22 -1.95 -7.18
C ASP A 146 -26.56 -1.34 -5.81
N THR A 147 -25.61 -0.61 -5.20
CA THR A 147 -25.81 -0.03 -3.86
C THR A 147 -25.63 1.48 -3.91
N ALA A 148 -26.69 2.22 -3.59
CA ALA A 148 -26.58 3.66 -3.31
C ALA A 148 -26.07 3.87 -1.88
N LEU A 149 -25.09 4.75 -1.71
CA LEU A 149 -24.40 4.99 -0.45
C LEU A 149 -24.44 6.47 -0.08
N VAL A 150 -24.55 6.76 1.21
CA VAL A 150 -24.31 8.10 1.77
C VAL A 150 -23.30 8.05 2.90
N GLY A 151 -22.43 9.05 2.99
CA GLY A 151 -21.27 8.96 3.86
C GLY A 151 -20.40 10.21 3.94
N TYR A 152 -19.22 10.02 4.53
CA TYR A 152 -18.15 11.01 4.61
C TYR A 152 -16.98 10.56 3.74
N ALA A 153 -16.33 11.50 3.05
CA ALA A 153 -15.15 11.22 2.24
C ALA A 153 -13.93 11.99 2.78
N ARG A 154 -12.75 11.42 2.58
CA ARG A 154 -11.45 12.03 2.89
C ARG A 154 -10.49 11.74 1.73
N PHE A 155 -9.90 12.79 1.17
CA PHE A 155 -8.80 12.65 0.22
C PHE A 155 -7.47 12.60 0.97
N VAL A 156 -6.62 11.65 0.60
CA VAL A 156 -5.25 11.48 1.10
C VAL A 156 -4.28 11.73 -0.06
N PRO A 157 -3.45 12.78 0.01
CA PRO A 157 -2.51 13.08 -1.07
C PRO A 157 -1.37 12.04 -1.12
N THR A 158 -0.75 11.87 -2.29
CA THR A 158 0.38 10.93 -2.49
C THR A 158 1.48 11.04 -1.44
N SER A 159 1.81 12.26 -0.99
CA SER A 159 2.84 12.52 0.02
C SER A 159 2.55 11.92 1.40
N GLU A 160 1.31 11.54 1.66
CA GLU A 160 0.88 10.98 2.95
C GLU A 160 0.56 9.48 2.89
N LEU A 161 0.58 8.87 1.70
CA LEU A 161 0.20 7.45 1.52
C LEU A 161 1.19 6.47 2.13
N GLU A 162 2.42 6.89 2.42
CA GLU A 162 3.42 6.03 3.07
C GLU A 162 2.96 5.54 4.46
N ASN A 163 2.09 6.30 5.13
CA ASN A 163 1.49 5.91 6.40
C ASN A 163 0.34 4.91 6.15
N PRO A 164 0.46 3.64 6.62
CA PRO A 164 -0.56 2.62 6.39
C PRO A 164 -1.84 2.83 7.21
N PHE A 165 -1.84 3.70 8.22
CA PHE A 165 -2.95 3.87 9.17
C PHE A 165 -4.03 4.85 8.70
N LYS A 166 -3.98 5.33 7.44
CA LYS A 166 -4.91 6.37 6.95
C LYS A 166 -6.39 5.97 6.98
N VAL A 167 -6.69 4.70 6.73
CA VAL A 167 -8.06 4.15 6.81
C VAL A 167 -8.50 3.99 8.28
N PRO A 168 -7.73 3.29 9.15
CA PRO A 168 -8.00 3.25 10.59
C PRO A 168 -8.17 4.63 11.23
N ASP A 169 -7.26 5.58 10.96
CA ASP A 169 -7.30 6.94 11.48
C ASP A 169 -8.62 7.65 11.12
N PHE A 170 -9.07 7.50 9.87
CA PHE A 170 -10.33 8.11 9.45
C PHE A 170 -11.54 7.46 10.13
N LEU A 171 -11.55 6.14 10.28
CA LEU A 171 -12.61 5.44 10.98
C LEU A 171 -12.67 5.82 12.46
N GLU A 172 -11.51 5.94 13.12
CA GLU A 172 -11.41 6.37 14.51
C GLU A 172 -11.93 7.81 14.69
N ASP A 173 -11.53 8.74 13.82
CA ASP A 173 -12.03 10.12 13.83
C ASP A 173 -13.57 10.16 13.72
N LEU A 174 -14.15 9.40 12.78
CA LEU A 174 -15.60 9.32 12.59
C LEU A 174 -16.32 8.68 13.79
N LEU A 175 -15.69 7.72 14.45
CA LEU A 175 -16.24 7.06 15.63
C LEU A 175 -16.26 8.02 16.82
N LEU A 176 -15.15 8.71 17.09
CA LEU A 176 -15.00 9.68 18.18
C LEU A 176 -15.94 10.89 18.01
N ASP A 177 -16.11 11.38 16.77
CA ASP A 177 -17.06 12.44 16.42
C ASP A 177 -18.53 12.01 16.52
N GLY A 178 -18.81 10.72 16.73
CA GLY A 178 -20.17 10.17 16.76
C GLY A 178 -20.84 10.09 15.37
N LYS A 179 -20.08 10.29 14.29
CA LYS A 179 -20.55 10.25 12.90
C LYS A 179 -20.94 8.84 12.47
N ILE A 180 -20.27 7.78 12.93
CA ILE A 180 -20.70 6.40 12.66
C ILE A 180 -22.10 6.12 13.21
N LYS A 181 -22.40 6.62 14.42
CA LYS A 181 -23.73 6.53 15.03
C LYS A 181 -24.77 7.35 14.26
N GLU A 182 -24.36 8.46 13.65
CA GLU A 182 -25.21 9.26 12.76
C GLU A 182 -25.52 8.51 11.46
N LEU A 183 -24.50 7.98 10.77
CA LEU A 183 -24.64 7.21 9.54
C LEU A 183 -25.61 6.04 9.72
N ARG A 184 -25.56 5.35 10.87
CA ARG A 184 -26.50 4.28 11.21
C ARG A 184 -27.99 4.68 11.13
N LYS A 185 -28.33 5.96 11.32
CA LYS A 185 -29.72 6.48 11.19
C LYS A 185 -30.16 6.62 9.74
N TYR A 186 -29.20 6.80 8.83
CA TYR A 186 -29.44 6.93 7.39
C TYR A 186 -29.45 5.57 6.68
N ASN A 187 -28.87 4.52 7.27
CA ASN A 187 -28.98 3.16 6.73
C ASN A 187 -30.45 2.66 6.78
N ASP A 188 -31.19 2.84 5.67
CA ASP A 188 -32.57 2.41 5.46
C ASP A 188 -32.72 1.22 4.52
N VAL A 189 -31.64 0.80 3.89
CA VAL A 189 -31.62 -0.31 2.95
C VAL A 189 -30.56 -1.31 3.39
N SER A 190 -30.85 -2.60 3.20
CA SER A 190 -29.86 -3.65 3.41
C SER A 190 -28.67 -3.48 2.44
N PRO A 191 -27.42 -3.77 2.85
CA PRO A 191 -27.00 -4.30 4.14
C PRO A 191 -26.78 -3.24 5.23
N HIS A 192 -26.99 -3.65 6.48
CA HIS A 192 -26.88 -2.81 7.67
C HIS A 192 -25.45 -2.81 8.23
N GLU A 193 -24.51 -2.44 7.37
CA GLU A 193 -23.07 -2.46 7.64
C GLU A 193 -22.44 -1.13 7.18
N LEU A 194 -21.20 -0.90 7.59
CA LEU A 194 -20.41 0.26 7.19
C LEU A 194 -19.56 -0.12 5.96
N PHE A 195 -19.73 0.63 4.88
CA PHE A 195 -18.92 0.53 3.67
C PHE A 195 -17.75 1.49 3.78
N VAL A 196 -16.55 0.96 3.62
CA VAL A 196 -15.32 1.73 3.51
C VAL A 196 -14.76 1.47 2.12
N ILE A 197 -14.82 2.48 1.25
CA ILE A 197 -14.40 2.38 -0.14
C ILE A 197 -13.10 3.15 -0.30
N ASN A 198 -12.05 2.42 -0.66
CA ASN A 198 -10.75 2.98 -1.01
C ASN A 198 -10.68 3.11 -2.52
N CYS A 199 -10.58 4.33 -3.03
CA CYS A 199 -10.50 4.63 -4.46
C CYS A 199 -9.15 5.31 -4.76
N PRO A 200 -8.18 4.57 -5.35
CA PRO A 200 -6.95 5.13 -5.86
C PRO A 200 -7.24 6.18 -6.95
N LEU A 201 -6.51 7.28 -6.91
CA LEU A 201 -6.58 8.39 -7.86
C LEU A 201 -5.17 8.74 -8.35
N ASP A 202 -5.07 9.55 -9.41
CA ASP A 202 -3.77 9.91 -10.00
C ASP A 202 -2.84 10.64 -9.00
N GLU A 203 -3.40 11.49 -8.14
CA GLU A 203 -2.66 12.31 -7.16
C GLU A 203 -2.85 11.88 -5.69
N GLY A 204 -3.39 10.68 -5.45
CA GLY A 204 -3.62 10.19 -4.09
C GLY A 204 -4.67 9.08 -3.98
N MET A 205 -5.46 9.12 -2.91
CA MET A 205 -6.53 8.16 -2.65
C MET A 205 -7.73 8.85 -2.00
N GLU A 206 -8.94 8.59 -2.48
CA GLU A 206 -10.17 8.92 -1.75
C GLU A 206 -10.57 7.73 -0.87
N ILE A 207 -10.81 8.00 0.41
CA ILE A 207 -11.42 7.08 1.36
C ILE A 207 -12.85 7.56 1.59
N PHE A 208 -13.84 6.73 1.28
CA PHE A 208 -15.25 7.01 1.56
C PHE A 208 -15.76 6.04 2.62
N VAL A 209 -16.41 6.58 3.66
CA VAL A 209 -17.03 5.80 4.74
C VAL A 209 -18.52 6.11 4.77
N GLY A 210 -19.35 5.11 4.49
CA GLY A 210 -20.78 5.33 4.33
C GLY A 210 -21.65 4.10 4.57
N VAL A 211 -22.94 4.27 4.34
CA VAL A 211 -23.96 3.24 4.53
C VAL A 211 -24.91 3.18 3.34
N ALA A 212 -25.52 2.03 3.10
CA ALA A 212 -26.56 1.87 2.08
C ALA A 212 -27.76 2.77 2.40
N SER A 213 -28.11 3.66 1.48
CA SER A 213 -29.27 4.53 1.65
C SER A 213 -29.89 5.03 0.34
N GLU A 214 -31.22 5.11 0.34
CA GLU A 214 -32.02 5.80 -0.69
C GLU A 214 -32.32 7.26 -0.31
N ARG A 215 -31.87 7.72 0.87
CA ARG A 215 -32.01 9.10 1.34
C ARG A 215 -30.71 9.86 1.11
N TYR A 216 -30.80 11.07 0.56
CA TYR A 216 -29.66 11.93 0.22
C TYR A 216 -29.66 13.23 1.03
N PRO A 217 -29.22 13.21 2.31
CA PRO A 217 -29.14 14.41 3.12
C PRO A 217 -28.03 15.34 2.62
N ALA A 218 -28.27 16.65 2.61
CA ALA A 218 -27.39 17.64 1.99
C ALA A 218 -25.99 17.78 2.64
N HIS A 219 -25.81 17.30 3.87
CA HIS A 219 -24.55 17.35 4.60
C HIS A 219 -23.71 16.08 4.46
N LEU A 220 -24.20 15.05 3.74
CA LEU A 220 -23.44 13.84 3.44
C LEU A 220 -23.12 13.75 1.95
N GLU A 221 -21.98 13.16 1.65
CA GLU A 221 -21.60 12.79 0.29
C GLU A 221 -22.42 11.59 -0.18
N SER A 222 -22.76 11.56 -1.47
CA SER A 222 -23.44 10.43 -2.10
C SER A 222 -22.49 9.69 -3.03
N ARG A 223 -22.54 8.36 -3.00
CA ARG A 223 -21.78 7.48 -3.89
C ARG A 223 -22.69 6.38 -4.42
N PHE A 224 -22.33 5.83 -5.57
CA PHE A 224 -23.02 4.70 -6.15
C PHE A 224 -22.00 3.59 -6.41
N LEU A 225 -22.21 2.44 -5.78
CA LEU A 225 -21.40 1.25 -5.97
C LEU A 225 -22.12 0.33 -6.97
N PRO A 226 -21.68 0.27 -8.24
CA PRO A 226 -22.33 -0.56 -9.25
C PRO A 226 -22.14 -2.05 -8.95
N SER A 227 -23.10 -2.85 -9.39
CA SER A 227 -23.04 -4.32 -9.37
C SER A 227 -21.82 -4.81 -10.15
N ARG A 228 -20.96 -5.55 -9.45
CA ARG A 228 -19.76 -6.17 -10.01
C ARG A 228 -19.54 -7.53 -9.36
N GLN A 229 -18.68 -8.35 -9.96
CA GLN A 229 -18.23 -9.56 -9.29
C GLN A 229 -17.04 -9.22 -8.40
N TYR A 230 -17.08 -9.69 -7.17
CA TYR A 230 -16.03 -9.48 -6.18
C TYR A 230 -15.51 -10.82 -5.69
N ALA A 231 -14.20 -10.89 -5.44
CA ALA A 231 -13.61 -11.86 -4.53
C ALA A 231 -13.77 -11.32 -3.12
N LYS A 232 -14.60 -12.01 -2.32
CA LYS A 232 -14.89 -11.64 -0.93
C LYS A 232 -14.06 -12.49 0.03
N PHE A 233 -13.28 -11.81 0.86
CA PHE A 233 -12.47 -12.40 1.92
C PHE A 233 -13.15 -12.13 3.26
N ASN A 234 -13.47 -13.19 4.00
CA ASN A 234 -14.03 -13.06 5.35
C ASN A 234 -12.88 -13.15 6.35
N LEU A 235 -12.52 -12.02 6.96
CA LEU A 235 -11.40 -11.87 7.87
C LEU A 235 -11.90 -11.69 9.30
N GLN A 236 -11.12 -12.16 10.27
CA GLN A 236 -11.43 -12.02 11.69
C GLN A 236 -10.14 -11.87 12.50
N GLY A 237 -10.02 -10.79 13.26
CA GLY A 237 -8.84 -10.50 14.07
C GLY A 237 -8.72 -9.04 14.43
N GLU A 238 -7.53 -8.66 14.90
CA GLU A 238 -7.13 -7.26 15.05
C GLU A 238 -7.04 -6.62 13.66
N LEU A 239 -7.76 -5.51 13.44
CA LEU A 239 -8.01 -4.94 12.11
C LEU A 239 -6.72 -4.66 11.33
N ASP A 240 -5.76 -4.00 11.97
CA ASP A 240 -4.48 -3.66 11.35
C ASP A 240 -3.72 -4.91 10.90
N TYR A 241 -3.78 -5.99 11.67
CA TYR A 241 -3.08 -7.23 11.32
C TYR A 241 -3.78 -7.95 10.17
N VAL A 242 -5.10 -8.18 10.27
CA VAL A 242 -5.82 -9.05 9.32
C VAL A 242 -5.99 -8.41 7.94
N VAL A 243 -6.18 -7.09 7.88
CA VAL A 243 -6.29 -6.39 6.59
C VAL A 243 -4.93 -6.37 5.89
N ASN A 244 -3.84 -6.09 6.60
CA ASN A 244 -2.48 -6.15 6.03
C ASN A 244 -2.11 -7.58 5.60
N GLU A 245 -2.45 -8.60 6.38
CA GLU A 245 -2.19 -10.00 6.01
C GLU A 245 -2.99 -10.41 4.76
N ALA A 246 -4.26 -10.01 4.66
CA ALA A 246 -5.07 -10.25 3.49
C ALA A 246 -4.50 -9.56 2.24
N TRP A 247 -4.08 -8.30 2.36
CA TRP A 247 -3.40 -7.58 1.27
C TRP A 247 -2.08 -8.25 0.87
N TYR A 248 -1.32 -8.78 1.82
CA TYR A 248 -0.11 -9.55 1.53
C TYR A 248 -0.44 -10.72 0.63
N TYR A 249 -1.47 -11.47 1.00
CA TYR A 249 -1.91 -12.61 0.23
C TYR A 249 -2.43 -12.21 -1.16
N ILE A 250 -3.22 -11.13 -1.25
CA ILE A 250 -3.77 -10.64 -2.52
C ILE A 250 -2.64 -10.30 -3.49
N GLU A 251 -1.68 -9.51 -3.02
CA GLU A 251 -0.54 -9.03 -3.80
C GLU A 251 0.51 -10.11 -4.08
N THR A 252 0.62 -11.17 -3.27
CA THR A 252 1.65 -12.21 -3.52
C THR A 252 1.10 -13.44 -4.22
N SER A 253 -0.19 -13.74 -4.05
CA SER A 253 -0.76 -15.04 -4.37
C SER A 253 -2.08 -14.96 -5.13
N LEU A 254 -3.05 -14.13 -4.69
CA LEU A 254 -4.34 -14.04 -5.40
C LEU A 254 -4.12 -13.59 -6.82
N GLN A 255 -3.26 -12.58 -7.00
CA GLN A 255 -2.93 -12.10 -8.33
C GLN A 255 -2.55 -13.27 -9.26
N LEU A 256 -1.84 -14.31 -8.79
CA LEU A 256 -1.40 -15.48 -9.60
C LEU A 256 -2.51 -16.42 -10.03
N THR A 257 -3.68 -16.31 -9.43
CA THR A 257 -4.76 -17.29 -9.55
C THR A 257 -6.07 -16.69 -10.05
N LEU A 258 -6.28 -15.39 -9.84
CA LEU A 258 -7.50 -14.69 -10.20
C LEU A 258 -7.17 -13.31 -10.79
N PRO A 259 -7.58 -12.99 -12.03
CA PRO A 259 -7.46 -11.64 -12.55
C PRO A 259 -8.45 -10.72 -11.82
N TYR A 260 -7.93 -9.69 -11.18
CA TYR A 260 -8.72 -8.63 -10.54
C TYR A 260 -8.38 -7.27 -11.14
N GLU A 261 -9.26 -6.29 -10.96
CA GLU A 261 -9.04 -4.93 -11.47
C GLU A 261 -7.97 -4.23 -10.62
N ASN A 262 -6.75 -4.09 -11.15
CA ASN A 262 -5.68 -3.30 -10.54
C ASN A 262 -5.98 -1.80 -10.64
N ASN A 263 -5.59 -1.01 -9.63
CA ASN A 263 -5.88 0.43 -9.56
C ASN A 263 -7.37 0.79 -9.63
N SER A 264 -8.25 -0.14 -9.26
CA SER A 264 -9.70 0.10 -9.12
C SER A 264 -10.02 0.40 -7.66
N LEU A 265 -11.30 0.42 -7.31
CA LEU A 265 -11.73 0.56 -5.92
C LEU A 265 -11.65 -0.78 -5.16
N TYR A 266 -11.45 -0.70 -3.85
CA TYR A 266 -11.61 -1.82 -2.93
C TYR A 266 -12.64 -1.46 -1.87
N VAL A 267 -13.39 -2.45 -1.42
CA VAL A 267 -14.43 -2.25 -0.41
C VAL A 267 -14.11 -3.08 0.82
N GLU A 268 -14.05 -2.42 1.96
CA GLU A 268 -13.97 -3.04 3.27
C GLU A 268 -15.33 -2.85 3.97
N ILE A 269 -15.91 -3.95 4.44
CA ILE A 269 -17.19 -3.95 5.13
C ILE A 269 -16.94 -4.20 6.61
N TYR A 270 -17.44 -3.28 7.43
CA TYR A 270 -17.31 -3.33 8.88
C TYR A 270 -18.67 -3.38 9.57
N PRO A 271 -18.78 -4.04 10.73
CA PRO A 271 -19.95 -3.91 11.59
C PRO A 271 -20.04 -2.49 12.17
N PHE A 272 -21.21 -2.04 12.63
CA PHE A 272 -21.33 -0.70 13.22
C PHE A 272 -20.63 -0.55 14.58
N ASP A 273 -20.47 -1.65 15.31
CA ASP A 273 -19.79 -1.76 16.60
C ASP A 273 -18.31 -2.10 16.41
N ILE A 274 -17.63 -1.35 15.53
CA ILE A 274 -16.19 -1.48 15.26
C ILE A 274 -15.41 -1.35 16.56
N SER A 275 -14.47 -2.26 16.76
CA SER A 275 -13.46 -2.16 17.80
C SER A 275 -12.10 -2.50 17.20
N PHE A 276 -11.18 -1.54 17.28
CA PHE A 276 -9.82 -1.66 16.75
C PHE A 276 -8.96 -2.62 17.60
N ASP A 277 -9.24 -2.71 18.89
CA ASP A 277 -8.51 -3.57 19.84
C ASP A 277 -9.13 -4.98 20.01
N ASN A 278 -10.23 -5.28 19.33
CA ASN A 278 -10.94 -6.55 19.53
C ASN A 278 -10.46 -7.62 18.53
N PRO A 279 -9.86 -8.73 18.99
CA PRO A 279 -9.40 -9.81 18.12
C PRO A 279 -10.53 -10.63 17.48
N PHE A 280 -11.78 -10.32 17.77
CA PHE A 280 -12.96 -10.95 17.19
C PHE A 280 -13.72 -10.05 16.21
N THR A 281 -13.21 -8.85 15.92
CA THR A 281 -13.79 -7.98 14.90
C THR A 281 -13.76 -8.70 13.55
N LYS A 282 -14.93 -8.79 12.91
CA LYS A 282 -15.08 -9.36 11.57
C LYS A 282 -15.02 -8.22 10.56
N VAL A 283 -14.23 -8.41 9.51
CA VAL A 283 -14.16 -7.48 8.38
C VAL A 283 -14.24 -8.29 7.10
N GLN A 284 -14.96 -7.76 6.11
CA GLN A 284 -15.01 -8.36 4.79
C GLN A 284 -14.25 -7.47 3.81
N LEU A 285 -13.26 -8.03 3.11
CA LEU A 285 -12.53 -7.33 2.05
C LEU A 285 -13.04 -7.80 0.69
N TRP A 286 -13.44 -6.86 -0.16
CA TRP A 286 -13.98 -7.13 -1.49
C TRP A 286 -13.05 -6.56 -2.55
N VAL A 287 -12.56 -7.45 -3.41
CA VAL A 287 -11.66 -7.12 -4.52
C VAL A 287 -12.42 -7.30 -5.84
N PRO A 288 -12.58 -6.26 -6.68
CA PRO A 288 -13.32 -6.36 -7.93
C PRO A 288 -12.61 -7.28 -8.93
N VAL A 289 -13.34 -8.24 -9.48
CA VAL A 289 -12.82 -9.24 -10.41
C VAL A 289 -12.90 -8.70 -11.84
N ASP A 290 -11.80 -8.88 -12.58
CA ASP A 290 -11.72 -8.48 -13.98
C ASP A 290 -12.35 -9.56 -14.86
N LYS A 291 -13.64 -9.37 -15.19
CA LYS A 291 -14.42 -10.32 -15.99
C LYS A 291 -13.90 -10.47 -17.41
N GLU A 292 -13.32 -9.43 -18.00
CA GLU A 292 -12.79 -9.48 -19.37
C GLU A 292 -11.61 -10.45 -19.45
N ALA A 293 -10.81 -10.55 -18.39
CA ALA A 293 -9.72 -11.52 -18.29
C ALA A 293 -10.14 -12.96 -17.92
N LEU A 294 -11.40 -13.20 -17.54
CA LEU A 294 -11.93 -14.54 -17.24
C LEU A 294 -12.65 -15.19 -18.44
N SER A 295 -13.00 -14.40 -19.47
CA SER A 295 -13.75 -14.87 -20.64
C SER A 295 -12.89 -15.35 -21.82
N ASP A 296 -11.56 -15.32 -21.67
CA ASP A 296 -10.55 -15.82 -22.62
C ASP A 296 -9.89 -17.12 -22.13
#